data_AF-A0A089M284-F1
#
_entry.id   AF-A0A089M284-F1
#
_cell.length_a   1.000
_cell.length_b   1.000
_cell.length_c   1.000
_cell.angle_alpha   90.00
_cell.angle_beta   90.00
_cell.angle_gamma   90.00
#
_symmetry.space_group_name_H-M   'P 1'
#
loop_
_entity.id
_entity.type
_entity.pdbx_description
1 polymer ?
#
loop_
_entity_poly.entity_id
_entity_poly.type
_entity_poly.pdbx_seq_one_letter_code
_entity_poly.pdbx_strand_id
1 'polypeptide(L)'
;MISGDREERGHLIVPSVLGAEGDQTFQSNYKIVYRKGNNDEVLLELPAFLYVQPTDKIIPFDKVSFKEADIFLLTPQYRTGHGLEAYVFAADKQNGNVFPVEIRKGKTTSKMLLYSELNSPFNQNEQLVVYPPIGAGTPEQDAKEIHFKLDLRNKQLIAK
;
A
#
# COMPACT_ATOMS: atom_id res chain seq x y z
N MET A 1 8.77 -0.36 -7.55
CA MET A 1 8.13 0.63 -8.43
C MET A 1 9.19 1.16 -9.39
N ILE A 2 8.88 1.30 -10.68
CA ILE A 2 9.79 1.84 -11.69
C ILE A 2 9.09 2.97 -12.46
N SER A 3 9.84 4.00 -12.82
CA SER A 3 9.34 5.08 -13.69
C SER A 3 9.29 4.60 -15.14
N GLY A 4 8.18 4.85 -15.84
CA GLY A 4 8.01 4.54 -17.26
C GLY A 4 8.69 5.55 -18.18
N ASP A 5 8.79 6.81 -17.72
CA ASP A 5 9.45 7.91 -18.42
C ASP A 5 10.52 8.56 -17.52
N ARG A 6 10.98 9.76 -17.90
CA ARG A 6 11.79 10.59 -16.99
C ARG A 6 10.93 11.00 -15.78
N GLU A 7 11.40 10.67 -14.59
CA GLU A 7 10.78 11.10 -13.34
C GLU A 7 11.05 12.59 -13.10
N GLU A 8 9.99 13.36 -12.93
CA GLU A 8 10.06 14.75 -12.48
C GLU A 8 10.27 14.78 -10.96
N ARG A 9 11.24 15.59 -10.53
CA ARG A 9 11.61 15.73 -9.12
C ARG A 9 11.50 17.17 -8.67
N GLY A 10 10.96 17.37 -7.48
CA GLY A 10 10.86 18.68 -6.84
C GLY A 10 10.92 18.55 -5.32
N HIS A 11 10.43 19.57 -4.62
CA HIS A 11 10.27 19.55 -3.18
C HIS A 11 9.10 20.44 -2.75
N LEU A 12 8.55 20.17 -1.57
CA LEU A 12 7.56 21.03 -0.95
C LEU A 12 8.22 22.32 -0.48
N ILE A 13 7.71 23.46 -0.95
CA ILE A 13 8.21 24.80 -0.57
C ILE A 13 7.58 25.33 0.73
N VAL A 14 6.52 24.68 1.21
CA VAL A 14 5.84 24.97 2.48
C VAL A 14 5.33 23.65 3.07
N PRO A 15 5.14 23.57 4.40
CA PRO A 15 4.55 22.38 5.01
C PRO A 15 3.12 22.12 4.52
N SER A 16 2.74 20.84 4.45
CA SER A 16 1.38 20.42 4.07
C SER A 16 0.96 19.15 4.82
N VAL A 17 -0.28 18.71 4.61
CA VAL A 17 -0.75 17.40 5.12
C VAL A 17 -0.01 16.22 4.49
N LEU A 18 0.71 16.43 3.39
CA LEU A 18 1.48 15.41 2.67
C LEU A 18 2.95 15.35 3.10
N GLY A 19 3.44 16.33 3.87
CA GLY A 19 4.85 16.39 4.24
C GLY A 19 5.32 17.72 4.81
N ALA A 20 6.56 17.76 5.25
CA ALA A 20 7.24 18.95 5.71
C ALA A 20 7.79 19.78 4.54
N GLU A 21 8.12 21.04 4.81
CA GLU A 21 8.92 21.85 3.90
C GLU A 21 10.26 21.16 3.62
N GLY A 22 10.67 21.11 2.35
CA GLY A 22 11.88 20.45 1.89
C GLY A 22 11.71 18.97 1.52
N ASP A 23 10.58 18.33 1.87
CA ASP A 23 10.31 16.96 1.44
C ASP A 23 10.26 16.87 -0.09
N GLN A 24 10.74 15.76 -0.63
CA GLN A 24 10.90 15.58 -2.07
C GLN A 24 9.59 15.13 -2.73
N THR A 25 9.31 15.69 -3.92
CA THR A 25 8.18 15.29 -4.76
C THR A 25 8.69 14.48 -5.94
N PHE A 26 7.93 13.45 -6.32
CA PHE A 26 8.25 12.55 -7.42
C PHE A 26 7.02 12.37 -8.30
N GLN A 27 7.14 12.62 -9.60
CA GLN A 27 6.03 12.50 -10.54
C GLN A 27 6.44 11.78 -11.81
N SER A 28 5.67 10.77 -12.19
CA SER A 28 5.86 10.03 -13.43
C SER A 28 4.67 9.12 -13.74
N ASN A 29 4.73 8.44 -14.89
CA ASN A 29 3.95 7.24 -15.16
C ASN A 29 4.66 6.03 -14.53
N TYR A 30 4.27 5.60 -13.34
CA TYR A 30 4.93 4.49 -12.67
C TYR A 30 4.33 3.13 -13.03
N LYS A 31 5.15 2.09 -12.90
CA LYS A 31 4.73 0.69 -12.94
C LYS A 31 5.20 -0.03 -11.69
N ILE A 32 4.34 -0.86 -11.14
CA ILE A 32 4.73 -1.86 -10.15
C ILE A 32 5.00 -3.15 -10.91
N VAL A 33 6.23 -3.62 -10.84
CA VAL A 33 6.68 -4.80 -11.57
C VAL A 33 7.14 -5.87 -10.60
N TYR A 34 6.89 -7.12 -10.97
CA TYR A 34 7.51 -8.27 -10.36
C TYR A 34 8.57 -8.84 -11.31
N ARG A 35 9.83 -8.81 -10.87
CA ARG A 35 10.98 -9.25 -11.66
C ARG A 35 11.34 -10.69 -11.30
N LYS A 36 11.27 -11.59 -12.28
CA LYS A 36 11.74 -12.99 -12.20
C LYS A 36 12.91 -13.17 -13.17
N GLY A 37 14.13 -13.08 -12.66
CA GLY A 37 15.33 -13.06 -13.52
C GLY A 37 15.34 -11.81 -14.40
N ASN A 38 15.33 -12.00 -15.73
CA ASN A 38 15.32 -10.91 -16.70
C ASN A 38 13.90 -10.53 -17.20
N ASN A 39 12.86 -11.19 -16.67
CA ASN A 39 11.48 -10.95 -17.08
C ASN A 39 10.77 -10.06 -16.05
N ASP A 40 10.23 -8.94 -16.53
CA ASP A 40 9.37 -8.05 -15.76
C ASP A 40 7.91 -8.33 -16.09
N GLU A 41 7.14 -8.72 -15.07
CA GLU A 41 5.69 -8.78 -15.12
C GLU A 41 5.11 -7.49 -14.53
N VAL A 42 4.29 -6.76 -15.29
CA VAL A 42 3.62 -5.56 -14.80
C VAL A 42 2.41 -5.96 -13.96
N LEU A 43 2.43 -5.63 -12.68
CA LEU A 43 1.34 -5.91 -11.74
C LEU A 43 0.32 -4.77 -11.68
N LEU A 44 0.78 -3.52 -11.82
CA LEU A 44 -0.05 -2.32 -11.73
C LEU A 44 0.60 -1.17 -12.48
N GLU A 45 -0.19 -0.38 -13.21
CA GLU A 45 0.22 0.89 -13.80
C GLU A 45 -0.40 2.06 -13.03
N LEU A 46 0.40 3.10 -12.81
CA LEU A 46 0.08 4.30 -12.05
C LEU A 46 0.37 5.53 -12.92
N PRO A 47 -0.55 5.92 -13.83
CA PRO A 47 -0.34 7.04 -14.74
C PRO A 47 -0.34 8.37 -13.99
N ALA A 48 0.57 9.27 -14.37
CA ALA A 48 0.72 10.61 -13.78
C ALA A 48 0.70 10.62 -12.25
N PHE A 49 1.30 9.60 -11.63
CA PHE A 49 1.29 9.44 -10.18
C PHE A 49 2.32 10.34 -9.53
N LEU A 50 1.88 11.10 -8.53
CA LEU A 50 2.67 12.02 -7.73
C LEU A 50 2.67 11.53 -6.29
N TYR A 51 3.84 11.50 -5.67
CA TYR A 51 3.96 11.23 -4.23
C TYR A 51 5.08 12.07 -3.60
N VAL A 52 5.02 12.19 -2.27
CA VAL A 52 5.98 12.93 -1.45
C VAL A 52 6.73 11.95 -0.53
N GLN A 53 8.03 12.14 -0.38
CA GLN A 53 8.87 11.39 0.57
C GLN A 53 9.89 12.32 1.25
N PRO A 54 10.32 12.04 2.49
CA PRO A 54 11.36 12.84 3.16
C PRO A 54 12.72 12.73 2.49
N THR A 55 12.98 11.65 1.75
CA THR A 55 14.26 11.35 1.09
C THR A 55 14.05 10.66 -0.25
N ASP A 56 15.08 10.59 -1.10
CA ASP A 56 15.09 9.83 -2.36
C ASP A 56 15.45 8.34 -2.19
N LYS A 57 15.42 7.83 -0.96
CA LYS A 57 15.66 6.40 -0.71
C LYS A 57 14.57 5.54 -1.33
N ILE A 58 14.94 4.31 -1.67
CA ILE A 58 14.01 3.30 -2.19
C ILE A 58 12.91 3.06 -1.15
N ILE A 59 11.66 3.14 -1.57
CA ILE A 59 10.49 2.80 -0.76
C ILE A 59 10.41 1.27 -0.67
N PRO A 60 10.58 0.69 0.54
CA PRO A 60 10.43 -0.75 0.72
C PRO A 60 8.96 -1.15 0.66
N PHE A 61 8.71 -2.42 0.35
CA PHE A 61 7.41 -3.03 0.60
C PHE A 61 7.40 -3.59 2.01
N ASP A 62 6.36 -3.29 2.77
CA ASP A 62 6.12 -3.99 4.03
C ASP A 62 5.63 -5.40 3.72
N LYS A 63 6.25 -6.40 4.35
CA LYS A 63 5.92 -7.81 4.16
C LYS A 63 5.15 -8.36 5.35
N VAL A 64 3.98 -8.90 5.10
CA VAL A 64 3.17 -9.65 6.07
C VAL A 64 3.06 -11.10 5.61
N SER A 65 3.61 -12.03 6.40
CA SER A 65 3.67 -13.45 6.00
C SER A 65 2.44 -14.21 6.47
N PHE A 66 1.81 -14.97 5.57
CA PHE A 66 0.75 -15.95 5.85
C PHE A 66 1.29 -17.36 5.58
N LYS A 67 0.54 -18.39 5.96
CA LYS A 67 0.91 -19.79 5.69
C LYS A 67 0.99 -20.06 4.19
N GLU A 68 0.01 -19.63 3.42
CA GLU A 68 -0.13 -19.97 1.99
C GLU A 68 0.38 -18.87 1.05
N ALA A 69 0.60 -17.65 1.54
CA ALA A 69 1.09 -16.53 0.74
C ALA A 69 1.91 -15.55 1.58
N ASP A 70 2.67 -14.69 0.92
CA ASP A 70 3.20 -13.46 1.51
C ASP A 70 2.43 -12.27 0.94
N ILE A 71 2.01 -11.34 1.81
CA ILE A 71 1.42 -10.06 1.41
C ILE A 71 2.52 -9.00 1.42
N PHE A 72 2.53 -8.17 0.39
CA PHE A 72 3.42 -7.03 0.24
C PHE A 72 2.58 -5.75 0.11
N LEU A 73 2.86 -4.76 0.96
CA LEU A 73 2.20 -3.46 0.95
C LEU A 73 3.19 -2.41 0.45
N LEU A 74 2.81 -1.69 -0.61
CA LEU A 74 3.53 -0.51 -1.07
C LEU A 74 2.73 0.72 -0.67
N THR A 75 3.32 1.56 0.16
CA THR A 75 2.75 2.83 0.63
C THR A 75 3.61 3.98 0.13
N PRO A 76 3.38 4.52 -1.08
CA PRO A 76 4.25 5.55 -1.64
C PRO A 76 4.19 6.88 -0.90
N GLN A 77 3.04 7.21 -0.31
CA GLN A 77 2.83 8.45 0.43
C GLN A 77 3.01 8.20 1.92
N TYR A 78 4.01 8.81 2.54
CA TYR A 78 4.40 8.50 3.92
C TYR A 78 3.57 9.24 4.99
N ARG A 79 2.89 10.32 4.60
CA ARG A 79 2.01 11.12 5.46
C ARG A 79 0.81 11.63 4.70
N THR A 80 -0.32 11.67 5.39
CA THR A 80 -1.60 12.15 4.88
C THR A 80 -2.39 12.83 6.00
N GLY A 81 -3.47 13.53 5.65
CA GLY A 81 -4.44 13.99 6.65
C GLY A 81 -5.46 12.93 7.07
N HIS A 82 -5.47 11.75 6.43
CA HIS A 82 -6.61 10.82 6.44
C HIS A 82 -6.23 9.33 6.56
N GLY A 83 -4.98 9.03 6.86
CA GLY A 83 -4.42 7.69 6.90
C GLY A 83 -3.73 7.26 5.61
N LEU A 84 -2.85 6.26 5.73
CA LEU A 84 -2.00 5.80 4.65
C LEU A 84 -2.76 4.86 3.71
N GLU A 85 -2.48 4.99 2.42
CA GLU A 85 -3.01 4.12 1.38
C GLU A 85 -1.90 3.23 0.83
N ALA A 86 -2.09 1.91 0.95
CA ALA A 86 -1.19 0.91 0.39
C ALA A 86 -1.80 0.24 -0.84
N TYR A 87 -1.00 0.07 -1.89
CA TYR A 87 -1.23 -0.95 -2.90
C TYR A 87 -0.82 -2.31 -2.34
N VAL A 88 -1.69 -3.30 -2.46
CA VAL A 88 -1.47 -4.63 -1.87
C VAL A 88 -1.20 -5.66 -2.96
N PHE A 89 -0.19 -6.48 -2.75
CA PHE A 89 0.15 -7.61 -3.61
C PHE A 89 0.28 -8.87 -2.78
N ALA A 90 -0.07 -10.02 -3.34
CA ALA A 90 0.15 -11.31 -2.73
C ALA A 90 1.08 -12.14 -3.61
N ALA A 91 2.02 -12.83 -2.98
CA ALA A 91 2.84 -13.87 -3.59
C ALA A 91 2.40 -15.22 -3.03
N ASP A 92 1.77 -16.04 -3.87
CA ASP A 92 1.36 -17.40 -3.52
C ASP A 92 2.61 -18.29 -3.35
N LYS A 93 2.74 -18.92 -2.18
CA LYS A 93 3.91 -19.74 -1.84
C LYS A 93 3.92 -21.10 -2.53
N GLN A 94 2.77 -21.57 -3.01
CA GLN A 94 2.65 -22.88 -3.66
C GLN A 94 3.12 -22.85 -5.11
N ASN A 95 2.78 -21.78 -5.85
CA ASN A 95 3.08 -21.67 -7.28
C ASN A 95 4.01 -20.48 -7.63
N GLY A 96 4.32 -19.60 -6.68
CA GLY A 96 5.17 -18.44 -6.89
C GLY A 96 4.53 -17.33 -7.74
N ASN A 97 3.21 -17.37 -7.95
CA ASN A 97 2.50 -16.31 -8.67
C ASN A 97 2.36 -15.08 -7.78
N VAL A 98 2.52 -13.91 -8.39
CA VAL A 98 2.35 -12.62 -7.71
C VAL A 98 1.24 -11.86 -8.40
N PHE A 99 0.34 -11.25 -7.62
CA PHE A 99 -0.79 -10.52 -8.17
C PHE A 99 -1.23 -9.36 -7.27
N PRO A 100 -1.81 -8.29 -7.83
CA PRO A 100 -2.46 -7.25 -7.05
C PRO A 100 -3.68 -7.83 -6.32
N VAL A 101 -3.93 -7.34 -5.11
CA VAL A 101 -5.01 -7.78 -4.24
C VAL A 101 -6.01 -6.65 -4.05
N GLU A 102 -7.28 -6.94 -4.31
CA GLU A 102 -8.38 -6.01 -4.07
C GLU A 102 -8.88 -6.10 -2.62
N ILE A 103 -9.31 -4.96 -2.06
CA ILE A 103 -9.81 -4.86 -0.70
C ILE A 103 -11.33 -4.81 -0.73
N ARG A 104 -11.99 -5.81 -0.14
CA ARG A 104 -13.45 -5.92 -0.10
C ARG A 104 -13.98 -5.63 1.29
N LYS A 105 -14.83 -4.60 1.41
CA LYS A 105 -15.57 -4.23 2.62
C LYS A 105 -17.07 -4.24 2.31
N GLY A 106 -17.76 -5.32 2.70
CA GLY A 106 -19.18 -5.52 2.36
C GLY A 106 -19.41 -5.56 0.84
N LYS A 107 -20.15 -4.56 0.32
CA LYS A 107 -20.44 -4.41 -1.13
C LYS A 107 -19.40 -3.56 -1.87
N THR A 108 -18.50 -2.90 -1.15
CA THR A 108 -17.49 -2.00 -1.73
C THR A 108 -16.19 -2.75 -1.96
N THR A 109 -15.59 -2.53 -3.13
CA THR A 109 -14.25 -3.01 -3.47
C THR A 109 -13.34 -1.82 -3.76
N SER A 110 -12.13 -1.84 -3.23
CA SER A 110 -11.08 -0.84 -3.44
C SER A 110 -9.80 -1.50 -3.95
N LYS A 111 -8.98 -0.75 -4.69
CA LYS A 111 -7.64 -1.19 -5.11
C LYS A 111 -6.56 -0.90 -4.05
N MET A 112 -6.89 -0.11 -3.04
CA MET A 112 -5.95 0.31 -2.00
C MET A 112 -6.49 -0.03 -0.61
N LEU A 113 -5.56 -0.41 0.27
CA LEU A 113 -5.81 -0.62 1.69
C LEU A 113 -5.54 0.69 2.43
N LEU A 114 -6.58 1.23 3.06
CA LEU A 114 -6.47 2.38 3.96
C LEU A 114 -6.19 1.92 5.39
N TYR A 115 -5.14 2.45 6.02
CA TYR A 115 -4.74 2.11 7.38
C TYR A 115 -4.15 3.30 8.15
N SER A 116 -4.08 3.18 9.48
CA SER A 116 -3.56 4.21 10.37
C SER A 116 -2.06 4.47 10.15
N GLU A 117 -1.63 5.73 10.29
CA GLU A 117 -0.20 6.09 10.27
C GLU A 117 0.56 5.55 11.49
N LEU A 118 -0.15 5.19 12.57
CA LEU A 118 0.44 4.77 13.85
C LEU A 118 0.74 3.27 13.92
N ASN A 119 0.00 2.45 13.16
CA ASN A 119 0.08 1.00 13.27
C ASN A 119 0.09 0.34 11.89
N SER A 120 1.18 -0.34 11.56
CA SER A 120 1.30 -1.11 10.33
C SER A 120 0.41 -2.36 10.37
N PRO A 121 -0.19 -2.77 9.23
CA PRO A 121 -0.91 -4.03 9.12
C PRO A 121 -0.03 -5.25 9.48
N PHE A 122 -0.61 -6.23 10.15
CA PHE A 122 0.10 -7.45 10.57
C PHE A 122 -0.78 -8.70 10.45
N ASN A 123 -0.16 -9.89 10.45
CA ASN A 123 -0.91 -11.15 10.48
C ASN A 123 -1.18 -11.57 11.92
N GLN A 124 -2.43 -11.87 12.21
CA GLN A 124 -2.84 -12.60 13.41
C GLN A 124 -3.82 -13.71 13.01
N ASN A 125 -3.47 -14.96 13.31
CA ASN A 125 -4.31 -16.13 13.03
C ASN A 125 -4.78 -16.23 11.57
N GLU A 126 -3.87 -15.99 10.62
CA GLU A 126 -4.13 -16.01 9.17
C GLU A 126 -5.16 -14.96 8.72
N GLN A 127 -5.16 -13.82 9.41
CA GLN A 127 -5.95 -12.64 9.07
C GLN A 127 -5.05 -11.42 9.07
N LEU A 128 -5.22 -10.54 8.09
CA LEU A 128 -4.56 -9.25 8.09
C LEU A 128 -5.34 -8.34 9.04
N VAL A 129 -4.74 -7.99 10.17
CA VAL A 129 -5.29 -7.04 11.13
C VAL A 129 -4.86 -5.63 10.71
N VAL A 130 -5.83 -4.74 10.61
CA VAL A 130 -5.63 -3.36 10.12
C VAL A 130 -6.35 -2.40 11.05
N TYR A 131 -5.61 -1.43 11.57
CA TYR A 131 -6.20 -0.31 12.29
C TYR A 131 -6.67 0.76 11.30
N PRO A 132 -7.95 1.16 11.33
CA PRO A 132 -8.42 2.25 10.48
C PRO A 132 -7.80 3.59 10.92
N PRO A 133 -7.70 4.58 10.02
CA PRO A 133 -7.29 5.92 10.39
C PRO A 133 -8.26 6.54 11.40
N ILE A 134 -7.74 7.34 12.33
CA ILE A 134 -8.55 8.04 13.32
C ILE A 134 -8.95 9.40 12.73
N GLY A 135 -10.25 9.57 12.46
CA GLY A 135 -10.80 10.84 12.00
C GLY A 135 -11.11 11.80 13.15
N ALA A 136 -11.28 13.08 12.83
CA ALA A 136 -11.77 14.07 13.79
C ALA A 136 -13.15 13.64 14.34
N GLY A 137 -13.23 13.37 15.64
CA GLY A 137 -14.47 13.04 16.35
C GLY A 137 -14.69 11.54 16.65
N THR A 138 -13.77 10.65 16.28
CA THR A 138 -13.81 9.24 16.74
C THR A 138 -12.71 9.03 17.79
N PRO A 139 -13.04 8.72 19.05
CA PRO A 139 -12.04 8.36 20.05
C PRO A 139 -11.22 7.16 19.59
N GLU A 140 -9.92 7.19 19.85
CA GLU A 140 -8.96 6.10 19.55
C GLU A 140 -9.40 4.74 20.14
N GLN A 141 -10.18 4.80 21.22
CA GLN A 141 -10.76 3.66 21.94
C GLN A 141 -11.89 2.95 21.15
N ASP A 142 -12.48 3.63 20.17
CA ASP A 142 -13.59 3.14 19.35
C ASP A 142 -13.17 2.70 17.94
N ALA A 143 -11.92 2.98 17.56
CA ALA A 143 -11.33 2.55 16.29
C ALA A 143 -11.01 1.05 16.33
N LYS A 144 -12.05 0.22 16.29
CA LYS A 144 -11.89 -1.25 16.25
C LYS A 144 -11.07 -1.65 15.03
N GLU A 145 -10.11 -2.54 15.27
CA GLU A 145 -9.36 -3.20 14.21
C GLU A 145 -10.28 -3.93 13.23
N ILE A 146 -9.89 -3.93 11.97
CA ILE A 146 -10.57 -4.63 10.90
C ILE A 146 -9.74 -5.85 10.54
N HIS A 147 -10.38 -7.01 10.52
CA HIS A 147 -9.73 -8.27 10.19
C HIS A 147 -10.08 -8.65 8.76
N PHE A 148 -9.07 -8.81 7.92
CA PHE A 148 -9.25 -9.27 6.55
C PHE A 148 -8.82 -10.71 6.39
N LYS A 149 -9.67 -11.51 5.74
CA LYS A 149 -9.30 -12.85 5.25
C LYS A 149 -8.72 -12.72 3.85
N LEU A 150 -7.56 -13.34 3.63
CA LEU A 150 -7.02 -13.50 2.28
C LEU A 150 -7.79 -14.59 1.52
N ASP A 151 -8.31 -14.23 0.35
CA ASP A 151 -8.91 -15.13 -0.64
C ASP A 151 -8.02 -15.14 -1.88
N LEU A 152 -7.14 -16.15 -1.96
CA LEU A 152 -6.21 -16.32 -3.08
C LEU A 152 -6.93 -16.60 -4.40
N ARG A 153 -8.09 -17.27 -4.35
CA ARG A 153 -8.84 -17.63 -5.56
C ARG A 153 -9.42 -16.39 -6.23
N ASN A 154 -9.98 -15.48 -5.44
CA ASN A 154 -10.58 -14.24 -5.92
C ASN A 154 -9.60 -13.06 -5.89
N LYS A 155 -8.35 -13.27 -5.44
CA LYS A 155 -7.31 -12.24 -5.31
C LYS A 155 -7.75 -11.05 -4.45
N GLN A 156 -8.36 -11.36 -3.30
CA GLN A 156 -9.01 -10.37 -2.44
C GLN A 156 -8.63 -10.50 -0.98
N LEU A 157 -8.61 -9.37 -0.28
CA LEU A 157 -8.69 -9.29 1.19
C LEU A 157 -10.12 -8.90 1.57
N ILE A 158 -10.82 -9.78 2.27
CA ILE A 158 -12.25 -9.62 2.60
C ILE A 158 -12.38 -9.29 4.08
N ALA A 159 -12.91 -8.10 4.39
CA ALA A 159 -13.21 -7.69 5.76
C ALA A 159 -14.26 -8.62 6.37
N LYS A 160 -14.02 -9.07 7.60
CA LYS A 160 -14.95 -9.86 8.40
C LYS A 160 -15.85 -8.99 9.27
#